data_AF-A0AAJ0N495-F1
#
_entry.id   AF-A0AAJ0N495-F1
#
_cell.length_a   1.000
_cell.length_b   1.000
_cell.length_c   1.000
_cell.angle_alpha   90.00
_cell.angle_beta   90.00
_cell.angle_gamma   90.00
#
_symmetry.space_group_name_H-M   'P 1'
#
loop_
_entity.id
_entity.type
_entity.pdbx_description
1 polymer ?
#
loop_
_entity_poly.entity_id
_entity_poly.type
_entity_poly.pdbx_seq_one_letter_code
_entity_poly.pdbx_strand_id
1 'polypeptide(L)'
;MIRPVMASPRARRRAGDDMQRDAFAFGITVEQVDALDQLLQTIAAHGDVIAAGNADRLDRRTLPMLGSAIFDAAGAMRNILGQLELQRL
;
A
#
# COMPACT_ATOMS: atom_id res chain seq x y z
N MET A 1 -49.91 10.34 17.22
CA MET A 1 -48.90 10.90 16.29
C MET A 1 -47.56 10.97 17.01
N ILE A 2 -46.62 10.07 16.68
CA ILE A 2 -45.29 10.00 17.29
C ILE A 2 -44.36 10.90 16.45
N ARG A 3 -43.81 11.95 17.05
CA ARG A 3 -42.85 12.85 16.40
C ARG A 3 -41.50 12.11 16.27
N PRO A 4 -40.84 12.09 15.11
CA PRO A 4 -39.53 11.48 14.99
C PRO A 4 -38.54 12.37 15.76
N VAL A 5 -37.80 11.77 16.69
CA VAL A 5 -36.69 12.43 17.37
C VAL A 5 -35.62 12.70 16.31
N MET A 6 -35.44 13.97 15.95
CA MET A 6 -34.33 14.41 15.11
C MET A 6 -33.06 14.27 15.95
N ALA A 7 -32.28 13.23 15.67
CA ALA A 7 -30.99 13.02 16.32
C ALA A 7 -30.16 14.32 16.21
N SER A 8 -29.75 14.87 17.37
CA SER A 8 -29.05 16.14 17.45
C SER A 8 -27.82 16.16 16.52
N PRO A 9 -27.49 17.31 15.90
CA PRO A 9 -26.34 17.42 14.99
C PRO A 9 -25.02 16.92 15.61
N ARG A 10 -24.87 17.03 16.94
CA ARG A 10 -23.73 16.52 17.72
C ARG A 10 -23.64 14.98 17.74
N ALA A 11 -24.78 14.28 17.79
CA ALA A 11 -24.81 12.82 17.75
C ALA A 11 -24.43 12.29 16.35
N ARG A 12 -24.84 13.01 15.30
CA ARG A 12 -24.47 12.69 13.91
C ARG A 12 -22.99 12.94 13.62
N ARG A 13 -22.39 13.99 14.23
CA ARG A 13 -20.94 14.23 14.14
C ARG A 13 -20.11 13.19 14.88
N ARG A 14 -20.48 12.82 16.12
CA ARG A 14 -19.79 11.73 16.85
C ARG A 14 -19.85 10.40 16.11
N ALA A 15 -21.02 10.01 15.60
CA ALA A 15 -21.15 8.78 14.82
C ALA A 15 -20.29 8.82 13.54
N GLY A 16 -20.12 9.99 12.92
CA GLY A 16 -19.21 10.19 11.79
C GLY A 16 -17.73 10.07 12.17
N ASP A 17 -17.33 10.70 13.28
CA ASP A 17 -15.96 10.62 13.82
C ASP A 17 -15.60 9.20 14.29
N ASP A 18 -16.54 8.49 14.91
CA ASP A 18 -16.35 7.12 15.39
C ASP A 18 -16.27 6.13 14.21
N MET A 19 -17.14 6.27 13.18
CA MET A 19 -16.99 5.51 11.92
C MET A 19 -15.66 5.80 11.22
N GLN A 20 -15.19 7.05 11.28
CA GLN A 20 -13.96 7.45 10.63
C GLN A 20 -12.73 6.90 11.38
N ARG A 21 -12.76 6.84 12.71
CA ARG A 21 -11.71 6.17 13.52
C ARG A 21 -11.64 4.67 13.25
N ASP A 22 -12.78 4.00 13.17
CA ASP A 22 -12.84 2.56 12.87
C ASP A 22 -12.37 2.23 11.45
N ALA A 23 -12.49 3.18 10.51
CA ALA A 23 -12.03 3.02 9.12
C ALA A 23 -10.50 3.21 8.94
N PHE A 24 -9.82 3.85 9.91
CA PHE A 24 -8.37 4.10 9.86
C PHE A 24 -7.57 3.32 10.92
N ALA A 25 -8.18 2.34 11.60
CA ALA A 25 -7.55 1.53 12.62
C ALA A 25 -6.68 0.38 12.03
N PHE A 26 -5.67 0.72 11.25
CA PHE A 26 -4.62 -0.22 10.82
C PHE A 26 -3.29 0.14 11.49
N GLY A 27 -2.72 -0.81 12.21
CA GLY A 27 -1.38 -0.69 12.77
C GLY A 27 -0.33 -1.00 11.71
N ILE A 28 0.66 -0.12 11.55
CA ILE A 28 1.85 -0.35 10.74
C ILE A 28 3.09 -0.16 11.62
N THR A 29 4.05 -1.08 11.53
CA THR A 29 5.33 -0.94 12.24
C THR A 29 6.30 -0.09 11.42
N VAL A 30 7.27 0.56 12.09
CA VAL A 30 8.33 1.32 11.40
C VAL A 30 9.13 0.42 10.46
N GLU A 31 9.45 -0.81 10.90
CA GLU A 31 10.15 -1.81 10.09
C GLU A 31 9.39 -2.16 8.80
N GLN A 32 8.05 -2.21 8.86
CA GLN A 32 7.22 -2.45 7.66
C GLN A 32 7.21 -1.25 6.72
N VAL A 33 7.22 -0.02 7.24
CA VAL A 33 7.36 1.20 6.42
C VAL A 33 8.71 1.20 5.70
N ASP A 34 9.79 0.93 6.43
CA ASP A 34 11.14 0.90 5.87
C ASP A 34 11.28 -0.19 4.80
N ALA A 35 10.70 -1.38 5.05
CA ALA A 35 10.69 -2.47 4.09
C ALA A 35 9.89 -2.11 2.81
N LEU A 36 8.74 -1.43 2.95
CA LEU A 36 7.96 -0.96 1.80
C LEU A 36 8.71 0.08 0.98
N ASP A 37 9.38 1.04 1.63
CA ASP A 37 10.18 2.06 0.95
C ASP A 37 11.36 1.43 0.19
N GLN A 38 12.08 0.49 0.81
CA GLN A 38 13.18 -0.22 0.16
C GLN A 38 12.70 -1.02 -1.07
N LEU A 39 11.54 -1.68 -0.97
CA LEU A 39 10.97 -2.42 -2.10
C LEU A 39 10.53 -1.48 -3.24
N LEU A 40 9.94 -0.33 -2.90
CA LEU A 40 9.59 0.69 -3.88
C LEU A 40 10.82 1.25 -4.61
N GLN A 41 11.88 1.58 -3.87
CA GLN A 41 13.15 2.03 -4.46
C GLN A 41 13.76 0.97 -5.36
N THR A 42 13.68 -0.31 -4.97
CA THR A 42 14.14 -1.43 -5.78
C THR A 42 13.38 -1.47 -7.10
N ILE A 43 12.04 -1.42 -7.07
CA ILE A 43 11.23 -1.43 -8.30
C ILE A 43 11.57 -0.24 -9.19
N ALA A 44 11.68 0.96 -8.62
CA ALA A 44 12.02 2.18 -9.35
C ALA A 44 13.38 2.06 -10.06
N ALA A 45 14.41 1.61 -9.35
CA ALA A 45 15.75 1.43 -9.93
C ALA A 45 15.77 0.44 -11.10
N HIS A 46 15.04 -0.68 -10.99
CA HIS A 46 14.95 -1.64 -12.08
C HIS A 46 14.12 -1.09 -13.25
N GLY A 47 13.05 -0.36 -12.96
CA GLY A 47 12.23 0.35 -13.95
C GLY A 47 13.03 1.41 -14.72
N ASP A 48 13.88 2.16 -14.03
CA ASP A 48 14.75 3.17 -14.65
C ASP A 48 15.74 2.54 -15.63
N VAL A 49 16.31 1.37 -15.30
CA VAL A 49 17.19 0.63 -16.23
C VAL A 49 16.43 0.18 -17.48
N ILE A 50 15.17 -0.24 -17.32
CA ILE A 50 14.31 -0.63 -18.45
C ILE A 50 13.95 0.60 -19.30
N ALA A 51 13.60 1.72 -18.66
CA ALA A 51 13.16 2.94 -19.33
C ALA A 51 14.30 3.71 -20.01
N ALA A 52 15.49 3.73 -19.40
CA ALA A 52 16.69 4.36 -19.96
C ALA A 52 17.42 3.47 -20.97
N GLY A 53 17.18 2.16 -20.94
CA GLY A 53 17.79 1.21 -21.86
C GLY A 53 17.12 1.21 -23.23
N ASN A 54 17.91 1.34 -24.29
CA ASN A 54 17.48 0.80 -25.59
C ASN A 54 17.43 -0.73 -25.44
N ALA A 55 16.27 -1.35 -25.66
CA ALA A 55 16.09 -2.80 -25.54
C ALA A 55 17.14 -3.60 -26.34
N ASP A 56 17.65 -3.04 -27.43
CA ASP A 56 18.71 -3.62 -28.28
C ASP A 56 20.11 -3.63 -27.65
N ARG A 57 20.33 -2.85 -26.57
CA ARG A 57 21.62 -2.77 -25.84
C ARG A 57 21.64 -3.62 -24.58
N LEU A 58 20.49 -4.13 -24.14
CA LEU A 58 20.40 -5.05 -23.02
C LEU A 58 20.69 -6.47 -23.52
N ASP A 59 21.44 -7.25 -22.73
CA ASP A 59 21.58 -8.67 -23.03
C ASP A 59 20.18 -9.33 -22.99
N ARG A 60 19.97 -10.37 -23.82
CA ARG A 60 18.67 -11.05 -23.93
C ARG A 60 18.13 -11.56 -22.59
N ARG A 61 19.00 -11.81 -21.61
CA ARG A 61 18.62 -12.26 -20.27
C ARG A 61 18.38 -11.12 -19.29
N THR A 62 18.88 -9.91 -19.56
CA THR A 62 18.77 -8.79 -18.63
C THR A 62 17.33 -8.34 -18.45
N LEU A 63 16.57 -8.16 -19.53
CA LEU A 63 15.14 -7.77 -19.42
C LEU A 63 14.31 -8.78 -18.61
N PRO A 64 14.36 -10.11 -18.89
CA PRO A 64 13.70 -11.10 -18.05
C PRO A 64 14.15 -11.09 -16.58
N MET A 65 15.44 -10.89 -16.29
CA MET A 65 15.95 -10.81 -14.92
C MET A 65 15.42 -9.58 -14.17
N LEU A 66 15.43 -8.41 -14.81
CA LEU A 66 14.87 -7.19 -14.21
C LEU A 66 13.36 -7.34 -13.96
N GLY A 67 12.64 -7.95 -14.91
CA GLY A 67 11.21 -8.25 -14.75
C GLY A 67 10.93 -9.20 -13.58
N SER A 68 11.73 -10.25 -13.40
CA SER A 68 11.63 -11.16 -12.25
C SER A 68 11.88 -10.43 -10.93
N ALA A 69 12.93 -9.60 -10.87
CA ALA A 69 13.24 -8.84 -9.66
C ALA A 69 12.12 -7.86 -9.26
N ILE A 70 11.49 -7.21 -10.24
CA ILE A 70 10.31 -6.36 -10.02
C ILE A 70 9.12 -7.19 -9.53
N PHE A 71 8.87 -8.34 -10.14
CA PHE A 71 7.77 -9.24 -9.73
C PHE A 71 7.94 -9.71 -8.28
N ASP A 72 9.14 -10.14 -7.91
CA ASP A 72 9.45 -10.59 -6.56
C ASP A 72 9.31 -9.46 -5.54
N ALA A 73 9.80 -8.26 -5.86
CA ALA A 73 9.67 -7.08 -5.00
C ALA A 73 8.19 -6.67 -4.81
N ALA A 74 7.40 -6.67 -5.88
CA ALA A 74 5.97 -6.38 -5.80
C ALA A 74 5.21 -7.45 -4.98
N GLY A 75 5.60 -8.72 -5.10
CA GLY A 75 5.08 -9.81 -4.29
C GLY A 75 5.36 -9.61 -2.80
N ALA A 76 6.59 -9.20 -2.45
CA ALA A 76 6.96 -8.87 -1.08
C ALA A 76 6.15 -7.69 -0.52
N MET A 77 5.94 -6.62 -1.32
CA MET A 77 5.08 -5.49 -0.92
C MET A 77 3.66 -5.96 -0.64
N ARG A 78 3.09 -6.80 -1.51
CA ARG A 78 1.74 -7.34 -1.34
C ARG A 78 1.62 -8.18 -0.07
N ASN A 79 2.65 -8.93 0.30
CA ASN A 79 2.67 -9.68 1.55
C ASN A 79 2.68 -8.76 2.78
N ILE A 80 3.49 -7.69 2.77
CA ILE A 80 3.50 -6.71 3.87
C ILE A 80 2.12 -6.05 3.99
N LEU A 81 1.53 -5.59 2.88
CA LEU A 81 0.19 -5.01 2.88
C LEU A 81 -0.88 -5.99 3.39
N GLY A 82 -0.79 -7.27 3.03
CA GLY A 82 -1.66 -8.32 3.58
C GLY A 82 -1.46 -8.56 5.08
N GLN A 83 -0.24 -8.37 5.60
CA GLN A 83 -0.01 -8.41 7.06
C GLN A 83 -0.61 -7.21 7.77
N LEU A 84 -0.68 -6.04 7.13
CA LEU A 84 -1.37 -4.88 7.70
C LEU A 84 -2.87 -5.15 7.84
N GLU A 85 -3.49 -5.80 6.85
CA GLU A 85 -4.91 -6.20 6.92
C GLU A 85 -5.22 -7.06 8.16
N LEU A 86 -4.24 -7.84 8.63
CA LEU A 86 -4.34 -8.67 9.83
C LEU A 86 -4.02 -7.91 11.14
N GLN A 87 -3.32 -6.78 11.05
CA GLN A 87 -2.89 -5.94 12.19
C GLN A 87 -3.90 -4.82 12.49
N ARG A 88 -5.18 -5.18 12.54
CA ARG A 88 -6.25 -4.25 12.88
C ARG A 88 -6.18 -3.87 14.36
N LEU A 89 -6.19 -2.56 14.65
CA LEU A 89 -6.13 -1.97 15.99
C LEU A 89 -7.49 -1.95 16.69
#